data_AF-A0A0D6R8Y1-F1
#
_entry.id   AF-A0A0D6R8Y1-F1
#
_cell.length_a   1.000
_cell.length_b   1.000
_cell.length_c   1.000
_cell.angle_alpha   90.00
_cell.angle_beta   90.00
_cell.angle_gamma   90.00
#
_symmetry.space_group_name_H-M   'P 1'
#
loop_
_entity.id
_entity.type
_entity.pdbx_description
1 polymer ?
#
loop_
_entity_poly.entity_id
_entity_poly.type
_entity_poly.pdbx_seq_one_letter_code
_entity_poly.pdbx_strand_id
1 'polypeptide(L)'
;MNAPDRSEKFVVPEGCKKVSYERDMKIMNAATFVIEREDHTVGNVVRMQLHRDPNVLFAGYKLPHPLQYKVILRIQTTSQSSPMQAYNLAIDDLDKELEYLKNQFEAEVGSFKARQMQY
;
A
#
# COMPACT_ATOMS: atom_id res chain seq x y z
N MET A 1 4.52 -14.56 30.48
CA MET A 1 5.43 -14.31 29.34
C MET A 1 5.20 -12.90 28.86
N ASN A 2 6.24 -12.15 28.49
CA ASN A 2 6.16 -10.75 28.04
C ASN A 2 6.04 -10.60 26.51
N ALA A 3 5.64 -11.67 25.81
CA ALA A 3 5.45 -11.64 24.38
C ALA A 3 4.06 -11.05 24.07
N PRO A 4 3.95 -10.08 23.15
CA PRO A 4 2.66 -9.57 22.70
C PRO A 4 1.86 -10.65 21.98
N ASP A 5 0.55 -10.48 21.90
CA ASP A 5 -0.29 -11.43 21.17
C ASP A 5 -0.03 -11.33 19.66
N ARG A 6 -0.13 -12.47 18.96
CA ARG A 6 0.07 -12.54 17.51
C ARG A 6 -0.97 -11.73 16.75
N SER A 7 -2.19 -11.62 17.29
CA SER A 7 -3.29 -10.85 16.71
C SER A 7 -2.95 -9.36 16.57
N GLU A 8 -2.11 -8.82 17.45
CA GLU A 8 -1.67 -7.43 17.43
C GLU A 8 -0.96 -7.04 16.13
N LYS A 9 -0.47 -8.00 15.34
CA LYS A 9 0.21 -7.72 14.06
C LYS A 9 -0.73 -7.14 13.01
N PHE A 10 -1.98 -7.59 12.98
CA PHE A 10 -2.93 -7.28 11.90
C PHE A 10 -4.26 -6.71 12.41
N VAL A 11 -4.62 -6.92 13.68
CA VAL A 11 -5.85 -6.37 14.26
C VAL A 11 -5.63 -4.93 14.71
N VAL A 12 -6.40 -4.02 14.12
CA VAL A 12 -6.41 -2.59 14.53
C VAL A 12 -7.12 -2.48 15.88
N PRO A 13 -6.50 -1.87 16.90
CA PRO A 13 -7.15 -1.65 18.19
C PRO A 13 -8.39 -0.79 18.08
N GLU A 14 -9.34 -0.98 19.00
CA GLU A 14 -10.53 -0.13 19.10
C GLU A 14 -10.13 1.34 19.32
N GLY A 15 -10.75 2.25 18.56
CA GLY A 15 -10.45 3.68 18.60
C GLY A 15 -9.30 4.15 17.71
N CYS A 16 -8.51 3.23 17.12
CA CYS A 16 -7.48 3.58 16.15
C CYS A 16 -8.02 3.55 14.70
N LYS A 17 -7.64 4.55 13.89
CA LYS A 17 -7.92 4.53 12.45
C LYS A 17 -6.89 3.67 11.72
N LYS A 18 -7.32 2.90 10.72
CA LYS A 18 -6.42 2.10 9.87
C LYS A 18 -5.41 2.98 9.13
N VAL A 19 -5.87 4.12 8.61
CA VAL A 19 -5.03 5.11 7.92
C VAL A 19 -5.28 6.48 8.53
N SER A 20 -4.22 7.17 8.91
CA SER A 20 -4.25 8.59 9.25
C SER A 20 -3.46 9.41 8.22
N TYR A 21 -3.88 10.66 8.04
CA TYR A 21 -3.31 11.61 7.09
C TYR A 21 -2.86 12.86 7.83
N GLU A 22 -1.60 13.23 7.65
CA GLU A 22 -0.99 14.43 8.23
C GLU A 22 -0.29 15.22 7.15
N ARG A 23 -0.75 16.45 6.89
CA ARG A 23 -0.10 17.37 5.96
C ARG A 23 1.21 17.88 6.56
N ASP A 24 2.30 17.88 5.78
CA ASP A 24 3.55 18.49 6.18
C ASP A 24 3.43 20.03 6.07
N MET A 25 3.74 20.75 7.15
CA MET A 25 3.68 22.21 7.18
C MET A 25 4.98 22.87 6.69
N LYS A 26 6.09 22.12 6.64
CA LYS A 26 7.41 22.64 6.27
C LYS A 26 7.66 22.54 4.76
N ILE A 27 7.14 21.48 4.14
CA ILE A 27 7.33 21.22 2.71
C ILE A 27 5.99 21.36 1.99
N MET A 28 5.96 22.17 0.93
CA MET A 28 4.77 22.34 0.09
C MET A 28 4.38 21.02 -0.58
N ASN A 29 3.08 20.76 -0.67
CA ASN A 29 2.51 19.56 -1.29
C ASN A 29 3.16 18.26 -0.80
N ALA A 30 3.48 18.19 0.48
CA ALA A 30 3.94 16.98 1.13
C ALA A 30 2.93 16.54 2.21
N ALA A 31 2.77 15.24 2.35
CA ALA A 31 1.96 14.64 3.40
C ALA A 31 2.54 13.31 3.84
N THR A 32 2.18 12.93 5.07
CA THR A 32 2.52 11.66 5.68
C THR A 32 1.23 10.88 5.94
N PHE A 33 1.21 9.64 5.48
CA PHE A 33 0.19 8.66 5.76
C PHE A 33 0.75 7.67 6.79
N VAL A 34 0.02 7.45 7.89
CA VAL A 34 0.34 6.38 8.83
C VAL A 34 -0.67 5.27 8.65
N ILE A 35 -0.19 4.09 8.27
CA ILE A 35 -1.00 2.91 8.06
C ILE A 35 -0.73 1.96 9.22
N GLU A 36 -1.75 1.75 10.05
CA GLU A 36 -1.68 0.90 11.22
C GLU A 36 -1.82 -0.58 10.82
N ARG A 37 -1.10 -1.44 11.52
CA ARG A 37 -1.15 -2.90 11.35
C ARG A 37 -0.85 -3.36 9.93
N GLU A 38 0.17 -2.76 9.35
CA GLU A 38 0.73 -3.13 8.05
C GLU A 38 2.25 -3.17 8.12
N ASP A 39 2.87 -3.77 7.11
CA ASP A 39 4.31 -3.93 6.99
C ASP A 39 4.83 -3.59 5.58
N HIS A 40 6.03 -4.08 5.28
CA HIS A 40 6.68 -3.89 3.99
C HIS A 40 5.86 -4.39 2.80
N THR A 41 4.94 -5.34 3.00
CA THR A 41 4.10 -5.91 1.95
C THR A 41 3.27 -4.81 1.27
N VAL A 42 2.51 -4.05 2.06
CA VAL A 42 1.72 -2.91 1.55
C VAL A 42 2.63 -1.71 1.29
N GLY A 43 3.55 -1.40 2.21
CA GLY A 43 4.41 -0.23 2.10
C GLY A 43 5.24 -0.19 0.81
N ASN A 44 5.83 -1.33 0.43
CA ASN A 44 6.67 -1.40 -0.76
C ASN A 44 5.86 -1.32 -2.06
N VAL A 45 4.74 -2.03 -2.14
CA VAL A 45 3.93 -2.05 -3.38
C VAL A 45 3.33 -0.68 -3.65
N VAL A 46 2.76 -0.02 -2.63
CA VAL A 46 2.22 1.35 -2.78
C VAL A 46 3.34 2.34 -3.13
N ARG A 47 4.51 2.23 -2.51
CA ARG A 47 5.66 3.04 -2.87
C ARG A 47 6.01 2.87 -4.35
N MET A 48 6.12 1.63 -4.84
CA MET A 48 6.47 1.38 -6.23
C MET A 48 5.44 1.97 -7.19
N GLN A 49 4.16 1.85 -6.88
CA GLN A 49 3.09 2.41 -7.71
C GLN A 49 3.14 3.94 -7.75
N LEU A 50 3.41 4.59 -6.62
CA LEU A 50 3.58 6.05 -6.57
C LEU A 50 4.76 6.56 -7.41
N HIS A 51 5.84 5.78 -7.56
CA HIS A 51 6.97 6.19 -8.42
C HIS A 51 6.66 6.08 -9.92
N ARG A 52 5.55 5.43 -10.30
CA ARG A 52 5.10 5.39 -11.69
C ARG A 52 4.40 6.69 -12.10
N ASP A 53 3.88 7.47 -11.15
CA ASP A 53 3.26 8.77 -11.43
C ASP A 53 4.32 9.87 -11.61
N PRO A 54 4.43 10.50 -12.79
CA PRO A 54 5.40 11.58 -13.03
C PRO A 54 5.15 12.84 -12.19
N ASN A 55 3.96 12.98 -11.59
CA ASN A 55 3.64 14.10 -10.70
C ASN A 55 4.13 13.90 -9.26
N VAL A 56 4.61 12.70 -8.93
CA VAL A 56 5.18 12.40 -7.61
C VAL A 56 6.67 12.73 -7.62
N LEU A 57 7.07 13.72 -6.82
CA LEU A 57 8.46 14.12 -6.66
C LEU A 57 9.20 13.24 -5.66
N PHE A 58 8.50 12.78 -4.64
CA PHE A 58 9.05 11.90 -3.61
C PHE A 58 7.98 10.95 -3.09
N ALA A 59 8.32 9.67 -3.00
CA ALA A 59 7.57 8.70 -2.23
C ALA A 59 8.53 7.81 -1.44
N GLY A 60 8.30 7.65 -0.15
CA GLY A 60 9.15 6.81 0.69
C GLY A 60 8.37 6.30 1.88
N TYR A 61 8.62 5.05 2.27
CA TYR A 61 8.02 4.48 3.46
C TYR A 61 9.09 3.98 4.43
N LYS A 62 8.73 3.92 5.70
CA LYS A 62 9.55 3.29 6.74
C LYS A 62 8.68 2.65 7.80
N LEU A 63 9.23 1.63 8.46
CA LEU A 63 8.70 1.14 9.73
C LEU A 63 9.47 1.87 10.84
N PRO A 64 8.79 2.51 11.80
CA PRO A 64 9.45 3.24 12.87
C PRO A 64 10.27 2.31 13.78
N HIS A 65 9.78 1.10 14.00
CA HIS A 65 10.47 0.05 14.76
C HIS A 65 9.89 -1.33 14.38
N PRO A 66 10.69 -2.42 14.31
CA PRO A 66 10.18 -3.76 13.97
C PRO A 66 9.09 -4.31 14.90
N LEU A 67 9.05 -3.85 16.16
CA LEU A 67 8.01 -4.20 17.14
C LEU A 67 6.78 -3.28 17.09
N GLN A 68 6.79 -2.25 16.24
CA GLN A 68 5.64 -1.37 16.01
C GLN A 68 5.05 -1.70 14.65
N TYR A 69 3.87 -2.32 14.65
CA TYR A 69 3.17 -2.73 13.44
C TYR A 69 2.48 -1.54 12.78
N LYS A 70 3.25 -0.64 12.19
CA LYS A 70 2.74 0.47 11.38
C LYS A 70 3.74 0.91 10.34
N VAL A 71 3.23 1.41 9.22
CA VAL A 71 4.02 1.96 8.11
C VAL A 71 3.79 3.46 8.05
N ILE A 72 4.88 4.22 7.96
CA ILE A 72 4.85 5.66 7.74
C ILE A 72 5.25 5.91 6.29
N LEU A 73 4.30 6.31 5.46
CA LEU A 73 4.48 6.63 4.05
C LEU A 73 4.47 8.15 3.86
N ARG A 74 5.53 8.70 3.29
CA ARG A 74 5.65 10.13 2.98
C ARG A 74 5.61 10.32 1.48
N ILE A 75 4.76 11.25 1.04
CA ILE A 75 4.54 11.58 -0.37
C ILE A 75 4.73 13.09 -0.55
N GLN A 76 5.40 13.47 -1.63
CA GLN A 76 5.48 14.83 -2.11
C GLN A 76 5.15 14.86 -3.60
N THR A 77 4.27 15.76 -3.99
CA THR A 77 3.83 15.92 -5.39
C THR A 77 4.20 17.29 -5.93
N THR A 78 4.09 17.44 -7.26
CA THR A 78 4.15 18.74 -7.93
C THR A 78 2.95 19.61 -7.55
N SER A 79 2.97 20.89 -7.93
CA SER A 79 1.83 21.80 -7.71
C SER A 79 0.57 21.45 -8.50
N GLN A 80 0.63 20.49 -9.42
CA GLN A 80 -0.49 20.09 -10.28
C GLN A 80 -1.36 18.99 -9.64
N SER A 81 -0.85 18.28 -8.63
CA SER A 81 -1.59 17.21 -7.96
C SER A 81 -1.39 17.28 -6.44
N SER A 82 -2.40 16.85 -5.68
CA SER A 82 -2.26 16.72 -4.23
C SER A 82 -1.72 15.33 -3.84
N PRO A 83 -0.97 15.21 -2.73
CA PRO A 83 -0.51 13.91 -2.25
C PRO A 83 -1.64 12.91 -1.97
N MET A 84 -2.81 13.42 -1.59
CA MET A 84 -4.00 12.58 -1.36
C MET A 84 -4.56 12.02 -2.67
N GLN A 85 -4.59 12.83 -3.74
CA GLN A 85 -5.00 12.36 -5.06
C GLN A 85 -4.01 11.34 -5.61
N ALA A 86 -2.70 11.61 -5.53
CA ALA A 86 -1.66 10.66 -5.98
C ALA A 86 -1.75 9.33 -5.22
N TYR A 87 -2.01 9.37 -3.91
CA TYR A 87 -2.22 8.18 -3.10
C TYR A 87 -3.44 7.37 -3.57
N ASN A 88 -4.60 8.01 -3.74
CA ASN A 88 -5.82 7.31 -4.17
C ASN A 88 -5.66 6.73 -5.58
N LEU A 89 -5.11 7.51 -6.52
CA LEU A 89 -4.85 7.05 -7.89
C LEU A 89 -3.94 5.82 -7.89
N ALA A 90 -2.86 5.84 -7.10
CA ALA A 90 -1.96 4.70 -6.99
C ALA A 90 -2.68 3.45 -6.46
N ILE A 91 -3.57 3.59 -5.47
CA ILE A 91 -4.35 2.44 -4.96
C ILE A 91 -5.31 1.92 -6.02
N ASP A 92 -6.05 2.80 -6.69
CA ASP A 92 -7.04 2.41 -7.72
C ASP A 92 -6.37 1.72 -8.91
N ASP A 93 -5.18 2.19 -9.32
CA ASP A 93 -4.42 1.57 -10.41
C ASP A 93 -3.83 0.22 -10.01
N LEU A 94 -3.36 0.10 -8.75
CA LEU A 94 -2.88 -1.16 -8.21
C LEU A 94 -4.00 -2.21 -8.14
N ASP A 95 -5.20 -1.82 -7.71
CA ASP A 95 -6.35 -2.72 -7.63
C ASP A 95 -6.70 -3.29 -9.02
N LYS A 96 -6.74 -2.44 -10.05
CA LYS A 96 -6.95 -2.86 -11.44
C LYS A 96 -5.85 -3.80 -11.95
N GLU A 97 -4.58 -3.52 -11.61
CA GLU A 97 -3.45 -4.38 -12.01
C GLU A 97 -3.56 -5.77 -11.37
N LEU A 98 -3.93 -5.84 -10.10
CA LEU A 98 -4.14 -7.10 -9.38
C LEU A 98 -5.36 -7.87 -9.90
N GLU A 99 -6.46 -7.17 -10.20
CA GLU A 99 -7.65 -7.77 -10.80
C GLU A 99 -7.33 -8.36 -12.18
N TYR A 100 -6.60 -7.61 -13.01
CA TYR A 100 -6.14 -8.09 -14.32
C TYR A 100 -5.27 -9.34 -14.18
N LEU A 101 -4.27 -9.31 -13.28
CA LEU A 101 -3.39 -10.45 -13.03
C LEU A 101 -4.16 -11.69 -12.57
N LYS A 102 -5.11 -11.52 -11.65
CA LYS A 102 -5.98 -12.59 -11.15
C LYS A 102 -6.77 -13.23 -12.29
N ASN A 103 -7.43 -12.41 -13.11
CA ASN A 103 -8.26 -12.90 -14.21
C ASN A 103 -7.43 -13.68 -15.26
N GLN A 104 -6.24 -13.19 -15.60
CA GLN A 104 -5.33 -13.91 -16.50
C GLN A 104 -4.85 -15.24 -15.90
N PHE A 105 -4.50 -15.23 -14.61
CA PHE A 105 -4.08 -16.45 -13.92
C PHE A 105 -5.19 -17.50 -13.88
N GLU A 106 -6.42 -17.11 -13.54
CA GLU A 106 -7.58 -18.02 -13.50
C GLU A 106 -7.89 -18.62 -14.89
N ALA A 107 -7.79 -17.82 -15.95
CA ALA A 107 -7.99 -18.28 -17.32
C ALA A 107 -6.94 -19.32 -17.75
N GLU A 108 -5.67 -19.08 -17.44
CA GLU A 108 -4.58 -20.01 -17.77
C GLU A 108 -4.64 -21.30 -16.93
N VAL A 109 -5.00 -21.20 -15.65
CA VAL A 109 -5.23 -22.38 -14.79
C VAL A 109 -6.40 -23.21 -15.31
N GLY A 110 -7.49 -22.57 -15.75
CA GLY A 110 -8.62 -23.25 -16.39
C GLY A 110 -8.20 -23.99 -17.65
N SER A 111 -7.44 -23.33 -18.51
CA SER A 111 -6.89 -23.90 -19.74
C SER A 111 -5.95 -25.08 -19.48
N PHE A 112 -5.09 -24.97 -18.46
CA PHE A 112 -4.16 -26.06 -18.08
C PHE A 112 -4.91 -27.29 -17.58
N LYS A 113 -5.91 -27.12 -16.71
CA LYS A 113 -6.75 -28.22 -16.20
C LYS A 113 -7.50 -28.93 -17.32
N ALA A 114 -8.05 -28.19 -18.28
CA ALA A 114 -8.75 -28.77 -19.44
C ALA A 114 -7.83 -29.64 -20.30
N ARG A 115 -6.57 -29.23 -20.51
CA ARG A 115 -5.57 -30.01 -21.24
C ARG A 115 -5.16 -31.29 -20.49
N GLN A 116 -5.07 -31.25 -19.16
CA GLN A 116 -4.75 -32.45 -18.37
C GLN A 116 -5.85 -33.50 -18.37
N MET A 117 -7.13 -33.12 -18.48
CA MET A 117 -8.25 -34.08 -18.55
C MET A 117 -8.40 -34.77 -19.92
N GLN A 118 -7.64 -34.34 -20.93
CA GLN A 118 -7.65 -34.96 -22.27
C GLN A 118 -6.61 -36.09 -22.43
N TYR A 119 -5.81 -36.35 -21.40
CA TYR A 119 -4.90 -37.50 -21.28
C TYR A 119 -5.32 -38.40 -20.12
#